data_AF-A0A135VCI8-F1
#
_entry.id   AF-A0A135VCI8-F1
#
_cell.length_a   1.000
_cell.length_b   1.000
_cell.length_c   1.000
_cell.angle_alpha   90.00
_cell.angle_beta   90.00
_cell.angle_gamma   90.00
#
_symmetry.space_group_name_H-M   'P 1'
#
loop_
_entity.id
_entity.type
_entity.pdbx_description
1 polymer ?
#
loop_
_entity_poly.entity_id
_entity_poly.type
_entity_poly.pdbx_seq_one_letter_code
_entity_poly.pdbx_strand_id
1 'polypeptide(L)'
;MMVVVFIFIAWLYVSPINWLFGTPIFQFPKVPALILDTLVITPVLWYLVRKWLDVMTRRNSGPAAGIDTVEPGGGKPESGDEWGLATRPYRPQTPDMVSGSKSEIREAPFGLDDGFFVKMPDVDVGEELFDLERLRKRAMIRAKVSSGGWVKKRVSSRAVGSLKSSDTMKHGRPFRSRIPTREVGSIHVPSTVMAAVARTGRISEGHIKITKDDIRESVFTGRTTLTIILVIDVSLSMKGSMEQVREFLERIESETRGSKDRTGIIAFKDSGAIEIQAPTTNWNKIYRALGRLRISGLTPLAEALKKSLETIRRERMRNNDIEPLLILVSDFSPNIPLAQSVGPGHERFTPVQDLVRTARLVRKAKVRLAAVNVDPEQSKWPRFLKRPYHEALELAAMLRMKKEGLHDPIETILKVEEFRKTFGAYLVAKAAGGRAYLSRDLLNETSILNTLLSSSLSKSRLQEQDLRHVEAYLPK
;
A
#
# COMPACT_ATOMS: atom_id res chain seq x y z
N MET A 1 -41.03 -9.88 -22.24
CA MET A 1 -42.06 -10.58 -23.04
C MET A 1 -41.59 -10.94 -24.46
N MET A 2 -41.04 -10.02 -25.26
CA MET A 2 -40.68 -10.32 -26.67
C MET A 2 -39.72 -11.51 -26.86
N VAL A 3 -38.71 -11.68 -25.99
CA VAL A 3 -37.75 -12.79 -26.10
C VAL A 3 -38.39 -14.16 -25.88
N VAL A 4 -39.34 -14.25 -24.93
CA VAL A 4 -40.08 -15.49 -24.61
C VAL A 4 -40.94 -15.92 -25.80
N VAL A 5 -41.66 -14.96 -26.39
CA VAL A 5 -42.50 -15.18 -27.57
C VAL A 5 -41.64 -15.61 -28.76
N PHE A 6 -40.49 -14.98 -28.97
CA PHE A 6 -39.58 -15.34 -30.06
C PHE A 6 -39.03 -16.76 -29.93
N ILE A 7 -38.60 -17.16 -28.73
CA ILE A 7 -38.10 -18.53 -28.48
C ILE A 7 -39.21 -19.56 -28.67
N PHE A 8 -40.42 -19.26 -28.22
CA PHE A 8 -41.58 -20.14 -28.42
C PHE A 8 -41.90 -20.33 -29.90
N ILE A 9 -41.96 -19.23 -30.67
CA ILE A 9 -42.21 -19.29 -32.11
C ILE A 9 -41.08 -20.04 -32.82
N ALA A 10 -39.81 -19.77 -32.47
CA ALA A 10 -38.67 -20.49 -33.04
C ALA A 10 -38.74 -22.00 -32.75
N TRP A 11 -39.16 -22.39 -31.53
CA TRP A 11 -39.38 -23.79 -31.19
C TRP A 11 -40.44 -24.43 -32.08
N LEU A 12 -41.59 -23.77 -32.31
CA LEU A 12 -42.66 -24.30 -33.14
C LEU A 12 -42.23 -24.62 -34.58
N TYR A 13 -41.26 -23.90 -35.13
CA TYR A 13 -40.79 -24.12 -36.51
C TYR A 13 -39.63 -25.12 -36.62
N VAL A 14 -38.89 -25.36 -35.53
CA VAL A 14 -37.66 -26.16 -35.52
C VAL A 14 -37.81 -27.46 -34.70
N SER A 15 -38.92 -27.64 -33.97
CA SER A 15 -39.13 -28.79 -33.10
C SER A 15 -39.04 -30.12 -33.86
N PRO A 16 -38.22 -31.08 -33.39
CA PRO A 16 -38.17 -32.43 -33.96
C PRO A 16 -39.50 -33.18 -33.84
N ILE A 17 -40.37 -32.76 -32.92
CA ILE A 17 -41.71 -33.34 -32.71
C ILE A 17 -42.54 -33.21 -33.99
N ASN A 18 -42.33 -32.13 -34.75
CA ASN A 18 -43.01 -31.89 -36.02
C ASN A 18 -42.71 -32.97 -37.07
N TRP A 19 -41.56 -33.64 -37.01
CA TRP A 19 -41.23 -34.72 -37.94
C TRP A 19 -42.07 -35.97 -37.71
N LEU A 20 -42.45 -36.25 -36.46
CA LEU A 20 -43.34 -37.37 -36.10
C LEU A 20 -44.74 -37.21 -36.70
N PHE A 21 -45.15 -35.98 -37.04
CA PHE A 21 -46.43 -35.66 -37.67
C PHE A 21 -46.31 -35.32 -39.17
N GLY A 22 -45.14 -35.58 -39.76
CA GLY A 22 -44.86 -35.42 -41.19
C GLY A 22 -44.76 -33.96 -41.66
N THR A 23 -44.45 -33.02 -40.76
CA THR A 23 -44.24 -31.60 -41.11
C THR A 23 -42.73 -31.29 -41.22
N PRO A 24 -42.26 -30.73 -42.35
CA PRO A 24 -40.86 -30.34 -42.53
C PRO A 24 -40.50 -29.09 -41.72
N ILE A 25 -39.19 -28.84 -41.57
CA ILE A 25 -38.63 -27.69 -40.84
C ILE A 25 -39.11 -26.39 -41.51
N PHE A 26 -39.43 -25.36 -40.71
CA PHE A 26 -39.95 -24.05 -41.15
C PHE A 26 -41.37 -24.02 -41.70
N GLN A 27 -42.14 -25.11 -41.56
CA GLN A 27 -43.59 -25.09 -41.82
C GLN A 27 -44.38 -25.07 -40.49
N PHE A 28 -45.54 -24.40 -40.49
CA PHE A 28 -46.37 -24.32 -39.29
C PHE A 28 -46.94 -25.70 -38.92
N PRO A 29 -46.86 -26.12 -37.64
CA PRO A 29 -47.24 -27.46 -37.22
C PRO A 29 -48.75 -27.72 -37.30
N LYS A 30 -49.14 -28.99 -37.52
CA LYS A 30 -50.54 -29.42 -37.43
C LYS A 30 -51.03 -29.34 -35.98
N VAL A 31 -52.35 -29.21 -35.78
CA VAL A 31 -52.97 -29.06 -34.45
C VAL A 31 -52.48 -30.08 -33.40
N PRO A 32 -52.33 -31.39 -33.71
CA PRO A 32 -51.83 -32.35 -32.72
C PRO A 32 -50.37 -32.11 -32.31
N ALA A 33 -49.51 -31.73 -33.27
CA ALA A 33 -48.10 -31.43 -33.02
C ALA A 33 -47.96 -30.13 -32.20
N LEU A 34 -48.78 -29.12 -32.51
CA LEU A 34 -48.80 -27.84 -31.79
C LEU A 34 -49.13 -28.02 -30.30
N ILE A 35 -50.12 -28.85 -29.97
CA ILE A 35 -50.51 -29.14 -28.58
C ILE A 35 -49.34 -29.79 -27.84
N LEU A 36 -48.70 -30.78 -28.46
CA LEU A 36 -47.58 -31.50 -27.87
C LEU A 36 -46.35 -30.60 -27.69
N ASP A 37 -46.01 -29.80 -28.69
CA ASP A 37 -44.93 -28.81 -28.61
C ASP A 37 -45.15 -27.80 -27.49
N THR A 38 -46.39 -27.31 -27.35
CA THR A 38 -46.75 -26.36 -26.29
C THR A 38 -46.56 -27.00 -24.90
N LEU A 39 -47.04 -28.24 -24.72
CA LEU A 39 -46.87 -28.98 -23.46
C LEU A 39 -45.39 -29.20 -23.09
N VAL A 40 -44.52 -29.43 -24.07
CA VAL A 40 -43.09 -29.65 -23.83
C VAL A 40 -42.35 -28.35 -23.55
N ILE A 41 -42.60 -27.29 -24.33
CA ILE A 41 -41.78 -26.08 -24.26
C ILE A 41 -42.17 -25.16 -23.10
N THR A 42 -43.45 -25.11 -22.71
CA THR A 42 -43.93 -24.25 -21.62
C THR A 42 -43.18 -24.44 -20.29
N PRO A 43 -42.98 -25.66 -19.75
CA PRO A 43 -42.24 -25.84 -18.50
C PRO A 43 -40.75 -25.48 -18.63
N VAL A 44 -40.14 -25.75 -19.79
CA VAL A 44 -38.74 -25.39 -20.08
C VAL A 44 -38.57 -23.87 -20.10
N LEU A 45 -39.48 -23.17 -20.78
CA LEU A 45 -39.47 -21.71 -20.86
C LEU A 45 -39.69 -21.08 -19.48
N TRP A 46 -40.62 -21.61 -18.69
CA TRP A 46 -40.84 -21.15 -17.32
C TRP A 46 -39.59 -21.30 -16.46
N TYR A 47 -38.90 -22.45 -16.54
CA TYR A 47 -37.66 -22.68 -15.79
C TYR A 47 -36.53 -21.75 -16.23
N LEU A 48 -36.34 -21.55 -17.54
CA LEU A 48 -35.34 -20.63 -18.07
C LEU A 48 -35.58 -19.19 -17.64
N VAL A 49 -36.83 -18.72 -17.72
CA VAL A 49 -37.20 -17.38 -17.27
C VAL A 49 -36.97 -17.22 -15.77
N ARG A 50 -37.40 -18.20 -14.96
CA ARG A 50 -37.21 -18.16 -13.50
C ARG A 50 -35.73 -18.16 -13.11
N LYS A 51 -34.91 -18.99 -13.77
CA LYS A 51 -33.46 -19.04 -13.55
C LYS A 51 -32.77 -17.76 -14.00
N TRP A 52 -33.19 -17.17 -15.12
CA TRP A 52 -32.68 -15.88 -15.58
C TRP A 52 -33.03 -14.75 -14.61
N LEU A 53 -34.27 -14.71 -14.11
CA LEU A 53 -34.70 -13.75 -13.08
C LEU A 53 -33.86 -13.91 -11.80
N ASP A 54 -33.65 -15.13 -11.30
CA ASP A 54 -32.85 -15.38 -10.09
C ASP A 54 -31.36 -15.01 -10.27
N VAL A 55 -30.81 -15.14 -11.48
CA VAL A 55 -29.46 -14.67 -11.81
C VAL A 55 -29.40 -13.14 -11.90
N MET A 56 -30.43 -12.49 -12.44
CA MET A 56 -30.49 -11.04 -12.55
C MET A 56 -30.74 -10.36 -11.21
N THR A 57 -31.54 -10.94 -10.31
CA THR A 57 -31.77 -10.40 -8.95
C THR A 57 -30.53 -10.52 -8.05
N ARG A 58 -29.63 -11.46 -8.32
CA ARG A 58 -28.38 -11.65 -7.55
C ARG A 58 -27.17 -10.87 -8.10
N ARG A 59 -27.36 -10.07 -9.15
CA ARG A 59 -26.28 -9.32 -9.80
C ARG A 59 -26.00 -8.01 -9.06
N ASN A 60 -24.79 -7.88 -8.52
CA ASN A 60 -24.34 -6.68 -7.80
C ASN A 60 -23.73 -5.59 -8.70
N SER A 61 -23.72 -5.76 -10.03
CA SER A 61 -23.19 -4.75 -10.98
C SER A 61 -23.70 -4.92 -12.42
N GLY A 62 -23.82 -3.80 -13.14
CA GLY A 62 -24.19 -3.73 -14.56
C GLY A 62 -25.27 -2.67 -14.85
N PRO A 63 -25.49 -2.29 -16.13
CA PRO A 63 -26.44 -1.24 -16.52
C PRO A 63 -27.93 -1.57 -16.25
N ALA A 64 -28.25 -2.83 -15.94
CA ALA A 64 -29.60 -3.27 -15.53
C ALA A 64 -29.65 -3.74 -14.07
N ALA A 65 -28.56 -3.59 -13.30
CA ALA A 65 -28.58 -3.86 -11.87
C ALA A 65 -29.30 -2.70 -11.18
N GLY A 66 -30.51 -2.94 -10.67
CA GLY A 66 -31.28 -1.94 -9.90
C GLY A 66 -32.60 -1.48 -10.52
N ILE A 67 -33.16 -2.19 -11.50
CA ILE A 67 -34.54 -1.94 -11.98
C ILE A 67 -35.48 -2.96 -11.33
N ASP A 68 -35.62 -2.94 -10.01
CA ASP A 68 -36.95 -2.86 -9.35
C ASP A 68 -36.79 -2.75 -7.83
N THR A 69 -37.75 -2.08 -7.21
CA THR A 69 -37.80 -1.69 -5.79
C THR A 69 -36.67 -0.77 -5.34
N VAL A 70 -36.90 0.54 -5.50
CA VAL A 70 -36.31 1.54 -4.60
C VAL A 70 -36.84 1.20 -3.20
N GLU A 71 -36.14 0.33 -2.47
CA GLU A 71 -36.20 0.40 -1.01
C GLU A 71 -35.92 1.87 -0.68
N PRO A 72 -36.80 2.57 0.06
CA PRO A 72 -36.57 3.95 0.41
C PRO A 72 -35.28 3.98 1.22
N GLY A 73 -34.17 4.34 0.56
CA GLY A 73 -32.90 4.58 1.19
C GLY A 73 -33.10 5.62 2.28
N GLY A 74 -32.27 5.57 3.32
CA GLY A 74 -32.27 6.59 4.36
C GLY A 74 -32.23 7.98 3.72
N GLY A 75 -33.07 8.90 4.23
CA GLY A 75 -33.18 10.26 3.69
C GLY A 75 -31.81 10.91 3.60
N LYS A 76 -31.46 11.42 2.42
CA LYS A 76 -30.28 12.26 2.20
C LYS A 76 -30.73 13.71 2.25
N PRO A 77 -29.94 14.61 2.86
CA PRO A 77 -30.26 16.03 2.84
C PRO A 77 -30.20 16.56 1.40
N GLU A 78 -31.23 17.28 0.97
CA GLU A 78 -31.26 18.02 -0.28
C GLU A 78 -30.77 19.47 -0.05
N SER A 79 -30.32 20.14 -1.12
CA SER A 79 -29.79 21.51 -0.99
C SER A 79 -30.93 22.46 -0.64
N GLY A 80 -30.94 22.96 0.60
CA GLY A 80 -32.00 23.84 1.12
C GLY A 80 -32.73 23.29 2.36
N ASP A 81 -32.44 22.05 2.78
CA ASP A 81 -33.00 21.49 4.00
C ASP A 81 -32.43 22.18 5.26
N GLU A 82 -33.30 22.85 6.01
CA GLU A 82 -32.98 23.41 7.33
C GLU A 82 -33.28 22.39 8.46
N TRP A 83 -32.49 22.45 9.53
CA TRP A 83 -32.62 21.56 10.67
C TRP A 83 -33.98 21.72 11.35
N GLY A 84 -34.81 20.66 11.32
CA GLY A 84 -36.13 20.64 11.95
C GLY A 84 -37.32 20.82 10.98
N LEU A 85 -37.07 21.15 9.70
CA LEU A 85 -38.12 21.27 8.67
C LEU A 85 -38.21 20.05 7.73
N ALA A 86 -37.31 19.08 7.87
CA ALA A 86 -37.29 17.92 7.00
C ALA A 86 -38.47 16.97 7.25
N THR A 87 -39.10 16.52 6.17
CA THR A 87 -40.25 15.60 6.17
C THR A 87 -39.91 14.20 6.72
N ARG A 88 -38.62 13.90 6.90
CA ARG A 88 -38.11 12.64 7.47
C ARG A 88 -36.96 12.90 8.44
N PRO A 89 -36.86 12.13 9.54
CA PRO A 89 -35.68 12.19 10.39
C PRO A 89 -34.49 11.64 9.62
N TYR A 90 -33.52 12.51 9.33
CA TYR A 90 -32.21 12.12 8.81
C TYR A 90 -31.16 12.40 9.89
N ARG A 91 -30.12 11.56 9.94
CA ARG A 91 -28.90 11.92 10.67
C ARG A 91 -28.03 12.72 9.72
N PRO A 92 -27.49 13.88 10.15
CA PRO A 92 -26.55 14.62 9.32
C PRO A 92 -25.34 13.71 9.07
N GLN A 93 -25.18 13.26 7.83
CA GLN A 93 -23.96 12.57 7.41
C GLN A 93 -22.94 13.64 7.07
N THR A 94 -21.87 13.74 7.86
CA THR A 94 -20.71 14.54 7.46
C THR A 94 -20.12 13.94 6.19
N PRO A 95 -19.96 14.71 5.10
CA PRO A 95 -19.37 14.19 3.87
C PRO A 95 -17.94 13.71 4.15
N ASP A 96 -17.57 12.58 3.54
CA ASP A 96 -16.23 12.01 3.67
C ASP A 96 -15.17 13.02 3.19
N MET A 97 -14.26 13.44 4.08
CA MET A 97 -13.20 14.39 3.73
C MET A 97 -12.08 13.78 2.86
N VAL A 98 -12.06 12.45 2.70
CA VAL A 98 -10.95 11.69 2.11
C VAL A 98 -11.40 10.78 0.97
N SER A 99 -12.71 10.59 0.79
CA SER A 99 -13.25 9.73 -0.25
C SER A 99 -13.66 10.56 -1.46
N GLY A 100 -12.67 10.85 -2.31
CA GLY A 100 -12.96 11.02 -3.73
C GLY A 100 -13.58 9.73 -4.27
N SER A 101 -14.35 9.83 -5.36
CA SER A 101 -14.92 8.65 -6.02
C SER A 101 -13.85 7.57 -6.26
N LYS A 102 -14.20 6.27 -6.24
CA LYS A 102 -13.22 5.17 -6.51
C LYS A 102 -12.43 5.38 -7.81
N SER A 103 -12.96 6.17 -8.74
CA SER A 103 -12.33 6.69 -9.97
C SER A 103 -11.20 7.70 -9.70
N GLU A 104 -11.41 8.71 -8.84
CA GLU A 104 -10.37 9.69 -8.47
C GLU A 104 -9.16 9.07 -7.76
N ILE A 105 -9.38 7.95 -7.04
CA ILE A 105 -8.31 7.16 -6.42
C ILE A 105 -7.53 6.33 -7.46
N ARG A 106 -8.16 6.00 -8.60
CA ARG A 106 -7.56 5.18 -9.67
C ARG A 106 -6.78 6.00 -10.68
N GLU A 107 -7.17 7.23 -10.92
CA GLU A 107 -6.44 8.14 -11.79
C GLU A 107 -5.10 8.52 -11.14
N ALA A 108 -4.01 8.05 -11.78
CA ALA A 108 -2.73 8.70 -11.59
C ALA A 108 -2.90 10.16 -12.01
N PRO A 109 -2.28 11.14 -11.31
CA PRO A 109 -2.32 12.51 -11.77
C PRO A 109 -1.86 12.54 -13.23
N PHE A 110 -2.76 13.01 -14.10
CA PHE A 110 -2.48 13.24 -15.50
C PHE A 110 -1.33 14.24 -15.63
N GLY A 111 -0.46 14.03 -16.63
CA GLY A 111 0.44 15.05 -17.17
C GLY A 111 1.69 15.35 -16.33
N LEU A 112 2.85 14.96 -16.86
CA LEU A 112 4.18 15.41 -16.44
C LEU A 112 4.43 16.86 -16.88
N ASP A 113 3.65 17.82 -16.39
CA ASP A 113 3.99 19.25 -16.53
C ASP A 113 4.30 19.82 -15.14
N ASP A 114 5.52 19.54 -14.68
CA ASP A 114 6.12 20.02 -13.43
C ASP A 114 6.61 21.49 -13.53
N GLY A 115 6.29 22.21 -14.61
CA GLY A 115 6.94 23.46 -14.99
C GLY A 115 6.48 24.73 -14.25
N PHE A 116 5.34 24.72 -13.57
CA PHE A 116 4.70 25.99 -13.19
C PHE A 116 5.03 26.51 -11.77
N PHE A 117 5.53 25.67 -10.85
CA PHE A 117 5.87 26.11 -9.47
C PHE A 117 7.09 25.45 -8.81
N VAL A 118 7.78 24.50 -9.45
CA VAL A 118 8.94 23.84 -8.82
C VAL A 118 10.21 24.66 -9.09
N LYS A 119 10.48 25.69 -8.27
CA LYS A 119 11.83 26.23 -8.19
C LYS A 119 12.73 25.11 -7.67
N MET A 120 13.80 24.76 -8.41
CA MET A 120 14.83 23.86 -7.87
C MET A 120 15.37 24.51 -6.58
N PRO A 121 15.24 23.86 -5.42
CA PRO A 121 15.77 24.44 -4.19
C PRO A 121 17.27 24.70 -4.33
N ASP A 122 17.71 25.92 -4.01
CA ASP A 122 19.14 26.22 -4.00
C ASP A 122 19.79 25.53 -2.79
N VAL A 123 20.66 24.55 -3.05
CA VAL A 123 21.34 23.76 -2.02
C VAL A 123 22.46 24.58 -1.36
N ASP A 124 22.94 25.63 -2.02
CA ASP A 124 24.13 26.40 -1.62
C ASP A 124 23.80 27.64 -0.76
N VAL A 125 22.52 27.86 -0.40
CA VAL A 125 22.07 29.01 0.40
C VAL A 125 21.54 28.57 1.78
N GLY A 126 22.12 29.14 2.86
CA GLY A 126 21.80 28.87 4.28
C GLY A 126 23.01 28.51 5.16
N GLU A 127 22.80 28.15 6.43
CA GLU A 127 23.84 27.72 7.39
C GLU A 127 24.20 26.23 7.19
N GLU A 128 25.49 25.88 7.31
CA GLU A 128 25.94 24.49 7.22
C GLU A 128 25.33 23.61 8.32
N LEU A 129 24.72 22.49 7.91
CA LEU A 129 23.97 21.60 8.81
C LEU A 129 24.85 20.64 9.59
N PHE A 130 25.99 20.25 9.01
CA PHE A 130 26.88 19.24 9.57
C PHE A 130 28.34 19.66 9.42
N ASP A 131 29.11 19.49 10.50
CA ASP A 131 30.55 19.65 10.48
C ASP A 131 31.21 18.48 9.71
N LEU A 132 31.76 18.79 8.54
CA LEU A 132 32.45 17.86 7.65
C LEU A 132 33.65 17.17 8.31
N GLU A 133 34.35 17.81 9.24
CA GLU A 133 35.48 17.19 9.94
C GLU A 133 35.01 16.09 10.90
N ARG A 134 33.93 16.36 11.64
CA ARG A 134 33.32 15.36 12.54
C ARG A 134 32.80 14.16 11.76
N LEU A 135 32.17 14.40 10.61
CA LEU A 135 31.72 13.32 9.71
C LEU A 135 32.90 12.49 9.17
N ARG A 136 34.03 13.12 8.82
CA ARG A 136 35.21 12.43 8.26
C ARG A 136 36.04 11.69 9.31
N LYS A 137 36.22 12.23 10.52
CA LYS A 137 37.06 11.62 11.58
C LYS A 137 36.58 10.21 11.98
N ARG A 138 35.29 9.91 11.83
CA ARG A 138 34.70 8.60 12.19
C ARG A 138 34.48 7.65 11.02
N ALA A 139 34.71 8.09 9.78
CA ALA A 139 34.75 7.20 8.62
C ALA A 139 35.84 6.11 8.74
N MET A 140 36.73 6.16 9.75
CA MET A 140 37.70 5.11 10.07
C MET A 140 37.21 4.03 11.05
N ILE A 141 35.98 4.09 11.56
CA ILE A 141 35.43 3.05 12.45
C ILE A 141 35.27 1.73 11.66
N ARG A 142 35.83 0.63 12.19
CA ARG A 142 35.69 -0.72 11.60
C ARG A 142 34.22 -1.11 11.52
N ALA A 143 33.78 -1.57 10.36
CA ALA A 143 32.41 -2.00 10.13
C ALA A 143 32.03 -3.13 11.11
N LYS A 144 30.85 -3.04 11.75
CA LYS A 144 30.29 -4.11 12.61
C LYS A 144 30.12 -5.44 11.85
N VAL A 145 30.02 -5.38 10.52
CA VAL A 145 29.99 -6.53 9.61
C VAL A 145 31.36 -7.24 9.53
N SER A 146 32.47 -6.50 9.65
CA SER A 146 33.82 -7.08 9.64
C SER A 146 34.20 -7.81 10.94
N SER A 147 33.51 -7.50 12.04
CA SER A 147 33.69 -8.16 13.35
C SER A 147 32.74 -9.35 13.58
N GLY A 148 32.06 -9.85 12.54
CA GLY A 148 31.14 -10.99 12.65
C GLY A 148 29.76 -10.66 13.24
N GLY A 149 29.49 -9.39 13.56
CA GLY A 149 28.19 -8.89 14.03
C GLY A 149 27.18 -8.70 12.90
N TRP A 150 26.85 -9.77 12.18
CA TRP A 150 25.87 -9.72 11.09
C TRP A 150 24.48 -9.37 11.63
N VAL A 151 23.95 -8.21 11.24
CA VAL A 151 22.54 -7.88 11.49
C VAL A 151 21.69 -8.82 10.64
N LYS A 152 20.91 -9.70 11.30
CA LYS A 152 19.91 -10.54 10.62
C LYS A 152 18.78 -9.63 10.11
N LYS A 153 18.92 -9.12 8.90
CA LYS A 153 17.86 -8.39 8.16
C LYS A 153 16.79 -9.39 7.70
N ARG A 154 16.09 -10.02 8.64
CA ARG A 154 14.97 -10.91 8.34
C ARG A 154 13.77 -10.04 8.01
N VAL A 155 13.49 -9.94 6.73
CA VAL A 155 12.27 -9.31 6.27
C VAL A 155 11.30 -10.44 5.97
N SER A 156 10.14 -10.46 6.63
CA SER A 156 9.14 -11.50 6.37
C SER A 156 8.38 -11.14 5.10
N SER A 157 8.30 -12.10 4.18
CA SER A 157 7.60 -11.98 2.90
C SER A 157 6.08 -11.72 3.01
N ARG A 158 5.50 -11.81 4.21
CA ARG A 158 4.04 -11.98 4.38
C ARG A 158 3.26 -10.69 4.58
N ALA A 159 3.87 -9.58 5.00
CA ALA A 159 3.08 -8.47 5.53
C ALA A 159 2.85 -7.29 4.57
N VAL A 160 3.73 -7.07 3.58
CA VAL A 160 3.60 -5.95 2.63
C VAL A 160 3.86 -6.41 1.19
N GLY A 161 3.42 -7.62 0.79
CA GLY A 161 3.39 -8.05 -0.62
C GLY A 161 4.70 -7.95 -1.45
N SER A 162 5.80 -7.62 -0.78
CA SER A 162 7.19 -7.50 -1.21
C SER A 162 8.00 -7.91 0.01
N LEU A 163 8.11 -9.23 0.18
CA LEU A 163 9.30 -9.87 -0.33
C LEU A 163 8.88 -11.10 -1.10
N LYS A 164 9.07 -11.03 -2.41
CA LYS A 164 9.31 -12.23 -3.19
C LYS A 164 10.77 -12.65 -2.97
N SER A 165 11.18 -12.90 -1.73
CA SER A 165 12.46 -13.58 -1.44
C SER A 165 12.39 -15.08 -1.74
N SER A 166 11.36 -15.53 -2.47
CA SER A 166 11.12 -16.94 -2.80
C SER A 166 10.80 -17.19 -4.28
N ASP A 167 10.71 -16.17 -5.13
CA ASP A 167 10.08 -16.37 -6.46
C ASP A 167 10.98 -16.16 -7.67
N THR A 168 12.14 -15.50 -7.55
CA THR A 168 12.87 -15.05 -8.75
C THR A 168 14.39 -15.18 -8.69
N MET A 169 15.00 -15.57 -7.58
CA MET A 169 16.46 -15.66 -7.58
C MET A 169 16.89 -16.93 -8.32
N LYS A 170 17.54 -16.77 -9.47
CA LYS A 170 18.31 -17.81 -10.16
C LYS A 170 19.62 -18.15 -9.43
N HIS A 171 19.88 -17.53 -8.27
CA HIS A 171 21.18 -17.54 -7.58
C HIS A 171 21.01 -17.64 -6.05
N GLY A 172 21.89 -18.40 -5.41
CA GLY A 172 21.89 -18.65 -3.96
C GLY A 172 21.92 -20.14 -3.63
N ARG A 173 21.81 -20.49 -2.34
CA ARG A 173 21.65 -21.89 -1.92
C ARG A 173 20.17 -22.29 -2.12
N PRO A 174 19.85 -23.39 -2.81
CA PRO A 174 18.49 -23.91 -2.84
C PRO A 174 18.10 -24.31 -1.41
N PHE A 175 16.95 -23.82 -0.93
CA PHE A 175 16.48 -24.08 0.44
C PHE A 175 15.25 -25.00 0.47
N ARG A 176 14.35 -24.86 -0.51
CA ARG A 176 13.16 -25.71 -0.65
C ARG A 176 12.81 -25.91 -2.11
N SER A 177 11.84 -26.78 -2.35
CA SER A 177 11.20 -26.91 -3.65
C SER A 177 9.71 -26.53 -3.58
N ARG A 178 9.10 -26.28 -4.73
CA ARG A 178 7.65 -26.03 -4.85
C ARG A 178 7.11 -26.59 -6.16
N ILE A 179 5.79 -26.74 -6.25
CA ILE A 179 5.11 -27.00 -7.53
C ILE A 179 5.08 -25.68 -8.32
N PRO A 180 5.51 -25.66 -9.59
CA PRO A 180 5.51 -24.45 -10.40
C PRO A 180 4.08 -23.99 -10.70
N THR A 181 3.82 -22.68 -10.56
CA THR A 181 2.53 -22.04 -10.89
C THR A 181 2.56 -21.26 -12.21
N ARG A 182 3.75 -21.11 -12.79
CA ARG A 182 4.07 -20.39 -14.02
C ARG A 182 5.20 -21.10 -14.75
N GLU A 183 5.73 -20.51 -15.83
CA GLU A 183 6.93 -21.01 -16.51
C GLU A 183 8.07 -21.30 -15.52
N VAL A 184 8.68 -22.47 -15.68
CA VAL A 184 9.67 -23.00 -14.75
C VAL A 184 11.02 -22.32 -14.97
N GLY A 185 11.47 -21.52 -13.99
CA GLY A 185 12.74 -20.82 -14.10
C GLY A 185 13.97 -21.66 -13.70
N SER A 186 13.78 -22.67 -12.84
CA SER A 186 14.86 -23.57 -12.38
C SER A 186 14.29 -24.87 -11.81
N ILE A 187 14.86 -26.02 -12.18
CA ILE A 187 14.35 -27.33 -11.74
C ILE A 187 15.09 -27.78 -10.47
N HIS A 188 14.32 -28.19 -9.45
CA HIS A 188 14.85 -28.85 -8.26
C HIS A 188 14.95 -30.35 -8.52
N VAL A 189 16.06 -30.78 -9.11
CA VAL A 189 16.26 -32.16 -9.57
C VAL A 189 15.94 -33.19 -8.49
N PRO A 190 16.44 -33.10 -7.24
CA PRO A 190 16.16 -34.11 -6.22
C PRO A 190 14.67 -34.25 -5.90
N SER A 191 13.95 -33.13 -5.79
CA SER A 191 12.52 -33.16 -5.48
C SER A 191 11.66 -33.58 -6.67
N THR A 192 12.13 -33.29 -7.89
CA THR A 192 11.46 -33.71 -9.13
C THR A 192 11.56 -35.23 -9.30
N VAL A 193 12.75 -35.79 -9.05
CA VAL A 193 12.96 -37.24 -9.05
C VAL A 193 12.15 -37.91 -7.94
N MET A 194 12.17 -37.37 -6.72
CA MET A 194 11.36 -37.87 -5.60
C MET A 194 9.85 -37.86 -5.92
N ALA A 195 9.35 -36.80 -6.58
CA ALA A 195 7.96 -36.73 -7.01
C ALA A 195 7.63 -37.80 -8.07
N ALA A 196 8.50 -37.99 -9.05
CA ALA A 196 8.35 -39.02 -10.08
C ALA A 196 8.38 -40.44 -9.49
N VAL A 197 9.26 -40.71 -8.53
CA VAL A 197 9.33 -41.99 -7.80
C VAL A 197 8.07 -42.21 -6.97
N ALA A 198 7.62 -41.21 -6.21
CA ALA A 198 6.41 -41.30 -5.41
C ALA A 198 5.16 -41.57 -6.25
N ARG A 199 5.09 -41.01 -7.47
CA ARG A 199 4.00 -41.26 -8.42
C ARG A 199 4.05 -42.67 -9.03
N THR A 200 5.25 -43.18 -9.31
CA THR A 200 5.42 -44.46 -10.03
C THR A 200 5.37 -45.67 -9.09
N GLY A 201 5.60 -45.49 -7.78
CA GLY A 201 5.56 -46.57 -6.80
C GLY A 201 6.85 -47.40 -6.77
N ARG A 202 6.76 -48.71 -6.48
CA ARG A 202 7.92 -49.62 -6.51
C ARG A 202 8.46 -49.70 -7.94
N ILE A 203 9.77 -49.53 -8.08
CA ILE A 203 10.50 -49.64 -9.34
C ILE A 203 10.42 -51.10 -9.80
N SER A 204 9.37 -51.45 -10.53
CA SER A 204 9.37 -52.65 -11.37
C SER A 204 9.96 -52.23 -12.72
N GLU A 205 11.21 -52.61 -12.94
CA GLU A 205 11.91 -52.59 -14.24
C GLU A 205 12.35 -51.19 -14.74
N GLY A 206 13.39 -50.67 -14.09
CA GLY A 206 14.51 -50.01 -14.78
C GLY A 206 14.43 -48.51 -15.05
N HIS A 207 13.25 -47.90 -15.22
CA HIS A 207 13.18 -46.51 -15.71
C HIS A 207 12.17 -45.62 -14.98
N ILE A 208 12.65 -44.51 -14.41
CA ILE A 208 11.81 -43.45 -13.82
C ILE A 208 11.35 -42.51 -14.95
N LYS A 209 10.07 -42.54 -15.30
CA LYS A 209 9.48 -41.62 -16.28
C LYS A 209 9.07 -40.32 -15.60
N ILE A 210 9.76 -39.21 -15.88
CA ILE A 210 9.43 -37.88 -15.37
C ILE A 210 8.34 -37.24 -16.25
N THR A 211 7.28 -36.72 -15.62
CA THR A 211 6.18 -35.98 -16.28
C THR A 211 6.16 -34.51 -15.84
N LYS A 212 5.37 -33.67 -16.53
CA LYS A 212 5.24 -32.23 -16.19
C LYS A 212 4.77 -32.00 -14.75
N ASP A 213 3.91 -32.88 -14.23
CA ASP A 213 3.36 -32.76 -12.87
C ASP A 213 4.40 -33.10 -11.77
N ASP A 214 5.46 -33.81 -12.13
CA ASP A 214 6.56 -34.14 -11.22
C ASP A 214 7.53 -32.95 -11.05
N ILE A 215 7.52 -32.00 -12.00
CA ILE A 215 8.49 -30.90 -12.02
C ILE A 215 8.33 -30.07 -10.75
N ARG A 216 9.43 -29.94 -10.00
CA ARG A 216 9.52 -29.04 -8.86
C ARG A 216 10.46 -27.90 -9.19
N GLU A 217 10.06 -26.68 -8.84
CA GLU A 217 10.88 -25.49 -9.00
C GLU A 217 11.78 -25.30 -7.77
N SER A 218 13.06 -25.00 -7.99
CA SER A 218 14.01 -24.66 -6.93
C SER A 218 13.65 -23.29 -6.33
N VAL A 219 13.48 -23.24 -5.02
CA VAL A 219 13.34 -22.00 -4.27
C VAL A 219 14.66 -21.71 -3.59
N PHE A 220 15.34 -20.68 -4.09
CA PHE A 220 16.60 -20.23 -3.54
C PHE A 220 16.36 -19.31 -2.35
N THR A 221 17.18 -19.48 -1.30
CA THR A 221 17.34 -18.42 -0.31
C THR A 221 18.44 -17.49 -0.80
N GLY A 222 18.06 -16.30 -1.27
CA GLY A 222 19.03 -15.26 -1.59
C GLY A 222 18.84 -14.03 -0.71
N ARG A 223 19.94 -13.31 -0.51
CA ARG A 223 19.93 -12.06 0.24
C ARG A 223 19.57 -10.94 -0.72
N THR A 224 18.32 -10.45 -0.66
CA THR A 224 17.90 -9.26 -1.39
C THR A 224 18.66 -8.04 -0.85
N THR A 225 19.24 -7.24 -1.74
CA THR A 225 19.94 -6.01 -1.35
C THR A 225 18.93 -4.96 -0.91
N LEU A 226 19.14 -4.37 0.27
CA LEU A 226 18.30 -3.30 0.76
C LEU A 226 18.70 -1.99 0.06
N THR A 227 17.71 -1.28 -0.48
CA THR A 227 17.88 0.08 -0.98
C THR A 227 17.19 1.04 -0.04
N ILE A 228 17.99 1.74 0.77
CA ILE A 228 17.50 2.67 1.78
C ILE A 228 17.44 4.06 1.15
N ILE A 229 16.27 4.67 1.13
CA ILE A 229 16.09 6.07 0.76
C ILE A 229 15.79 6.84 2.03
N LEU A 230 16.73 7.69 2.44
CA LEU A 230 16.58 8.59 3.58
C LEU A 230 16.02 9.90 3.06
N VAL A 231 14.84 10.25 3.51
CA VAL A 231 14.20 11.53 3.21
C VAL A 231 14.31 12.39 4.45
N ILE A 232 15.07 13.47 4.37
CA ILE A 232 15.42 14.30 5.51
C ILE A 232 14.78 15.68 5.32
N ASP A 233 14.06 16.11 6.34
CA ASP A 233 13.55 17.46 6.46
C ASP A 233 14.66 18.44 6.83
N VAL A 234 14.84 19.49 6.03
CA VAL A 234 15.87 20.52 6.21
C VAL A 234 15.24 21.87 6.60
N SER A 235 14.03 21.82 7.18
CA SER A 235 13.33 23.00 7.69
C SER A 235 13.99 23.63 8.91
N LEU A 236 13.68 24.91 9.19
CA LEU A 236 14.19 25.63 10.36
C LEU A 236 13.86 24.98 11.70
N SER A 237 12.67 24.36 11.85
CA SER A 237 12.27 23.66 13.08
C SER A 237 13.18 22.46 13.38
N MET A 238 13.84 21.93 12.36
CA MET A 238 14.73 20.78 12.48
C MET A 238 16.14 21.14 12.98
N LYS A 239 16.50 22.44 13.10
CA LYS A 239 17.84 22.89 13.56
C LYS A 239 18.26 22.23 14.88
N GLY A 240 17.36 22.16 15.86
CA GLY A 240 17.62 21.53 17.17
C GLY A 240 17.68 20.00 17.14
N SER A 241 17.23 19.37 16.05
CA SER A 241 17.13 17.92 15.89
C SER A 241 18.23 17.33 15.02
N MET A 242 19.11 18.17 14.44
CA MET A 242 20.13 17.73 13.50
C MET A 242 21.16 16.78 14.08
N GLU A 243 21.57 16.95 15.33
CA GLU A 243 22.48 16.00 15.97
C GLU A 243 21.84 14.62 16.12
N GLN A 244 20.52 14.55 16.37
CA GLN A 244 19.79 13.28 16.39
C GLN A 244 19.71 12.64 15.00
N VAL A 245 19.48 13.44 13.95
CA VAL A 245 19.48 12.96 12.56
C VAL A 245 20.87 12.40 12.22
N ARG A 246 21.94 13.09 12.62
CA ARG A 246 23.31 12.63 12.44
C ARG A 246 23.57 11.31 13.16
N GLU A 247 23.21 11.20 14.43
CA GLU A 247 23.37 9.96 15.20
C GLU A 247 22.62 8.79 14.55
N PHE A 248 21.41 9.06 14.05
CA PHE A 248 20.60 8.09 13.32
C PHE A 248 21.31 7.62 12.03
N LEU A 249 21.92 8.54 11.27
CA LEU A 249 22.70 8.22 10.08
C LEU A 249 23.96 7.40 10.40
N GLU A 250 24.71 7.80 11.43
CA GLU A 250 25.90 7.07 11.91
C GLU A 250 25.53 5.61 12.28
N ARG A 251 24.37 5.43 12.92
CA ARG A 251 23.86 4.12 13.30
C ARG A 251 23.44 3.27 12.10
N ILE A 252 22.78 3.87 11.10
CA ILE A 252 22.48 3.19 9.82
C ILE A 252 23.76 2.82 9.07
N GLU A 253 24.77 3.68 9.04
CA GLU A 253 26.09 3.34 8.47
C GLU A 253 26.65 2.10 9.18
N SER A 254 26.66 2.09 10.51
CA SER A 254 27.24 0.98 11.28
C SER A 254 26.62 -0.38 10.95
N GLU A 255 25.34 -0.41 10.55
CA GLU A 255 24.58 -1.62 10.18
C GLU A 255 24.61 -1.97 8.68
N THR A 256 25.05 -1.04 7.84
CA THR A 256 25.08 -1.21 6.37
C THR A 256 26.50 -1.25 5.82
N ARG A 257 27.49 -0.71 6.53
CA ARG A 257 28.86 -0.66 6.09
C ARG A 257 29.42 -2.08 5.92
N GLY A 258 29.98 -2.35 4.74
CA GLY A 258 30.45 -3.68 4.36
C GLY A 258 29.36 -4.63 3.86
N SER A 259 28.10 -4.19 3.80
CA SER A 259 27.02 -4.90 3.10
C SER A 259 26.88 -4.43 1.65
N LYS A 260 26.08 -5.15 0.86
CA LYS A 260 25.71 -4.75 -0.52
C LYS A 260 24.53 -3.76 -0.54
N ASP A 261 24.10 -3.29 0.63
CA ASP A 261 22.98 -2.36 0.74
C ASP A 261 23.38 -0.97 0.24
N ARG A 262 22.47 -0.32 -0.47
CA ARG A 262 22.69 1.01 -1.06
C ARG A 262 21.83 2.02 -0.31
N THR A 263 22.43 3.15 0.02
CA THR A 263 21.76 4.23 0.73
C THR A 263 21.77 5.48 -0.13
N GLY A 264 20.62 6.10 -0.31
CA GLY A 264 20.45 7.39 -0.98
C GLY A 264 19.83 8.41 -0.04
N ILE A 265 20.02 9.69 -0.35
CA ILE A 265 19.50 10.81 0.43
C ILE A 265 18.69 11.74 -0.47
N ILE A 266 17.49 12.05 -0.02
CA ILE A 266 16.61 13.07 -0.56
C ILE A 266 16.42 14.10 0.55
N ALA A 267 16.65 15.36 0.21
CA ALA A 267 16.34 16.48 1.09
C ALA A 267 15.22 17.28 0.44
N PHE A 268 14.38 17.91 1.25
CA PHE A 268 13.33 18.78 0.76
C PHE A 268 13.38 20.13 1.48
N LYS A 269 13.08 21.19 0.73
CA LYS A 269 13.27 22.60 1.11
C LYS A 269 12.27 23.46 0.33
N ASP A 270 11.79 24.54 0.96
CA ASP A 270 10.94 25.58 0.37
C ASP A 270 9.72 25.00 -0.35
N SER A 271 9.80 24.77 -1.66
CA SER A 271 8.72 24.29 -2.52
C SER A 271 9.05 23.00 -3.28
N GLY A 272 10.21 22.39 -3.04
CA GLY A 272 10.67 21.23 -3.80
C GLY A 272 11.42 20.17 -3.00
N ALA A 273 11.58 19.00 -3.61
CA ALA A 273 12.40 17.91 -3.10
C ALA A 273 13.53 17.60 -4.09
N ILE A 274 14.76 17.50 -3.59
CA ILE A 274 15.96 17.22 -4.37
C ILE A 274 16.57 15.89 -3.93
N GLU A 275 16.99 15.10 -4.92
CA GLU A 275 17.89 13.98 -4.68
C GLU A 275 19.32 14.48 -4.51
N ILE A 276 19.80 14.48 -3.27
CA ILE A 276 21.13 14.95 -2.89
C ILE A 276 22.19 13.91 -3.24
N GLN A 277 21.86 12.64 -3.00
CA GLN A 277 22.72 11.51 -3.33
C GLN A 277 21.89 10.33 -3.79
N ALA A 278 22.05 9.94 -5.05
CA ALA A 278 21.50 8.70 -5.57
C ALA A 278 22.02 7.48 -4.78
N PRO A 279 21.25 6.39 -4.65
CA PRO A 279 21.61 5.26 -3.80
C PRO A 279 23.02 4.69 -4.08
N THR A 280 23.87 4.63 -3.07
CA THR A 280 25.27 4.19 -3.20
C THR A 280 25.67 3.32 -2.01
N THR A 281 26.61 2.40 -2.22
CA THR A 281 27.25 1.65 -1.12
C THR A 281 28.35 2.48 -0.42
N ASN A 282 28.80 3.57 -1.06
CA ASN A 282 29.90 4.38 -0.57
C ASN A 282 29.41 5.53 0.33
N TRP A 283 29.52 5.32 1.63
CA TRP A 283 29.16 6.31 2.67
C TRP A 283 29.96 7.61 2.60
N ASN A 284 31.19 7.60 2.07
CA ASN A 284 31.95 8.85 1.90
C ASN A 284 31.28 9.79 0.90
N LYS A 285 30.59 9.27 -0.12
CA LYS A 285 29.80 10.11 -1.04
C LYS A 285 28.59 10.71 -0.33
N ILE A 286 27.92 9.90 0.50
CA ILE A 286 26.77 10.32 1.29
C ILE A 286 27.15 11.46 2.25
N TYR A 287 28.22 11.31 3.05
CA TYR A 287 28.65 12.34 3.98
C TYR A 287 29.09 13.64 3.30
N ARG A 288 29.76 13.55 2.15
CA ARG A 288 30.11 14.75 1.37
C ARG A 288 28.86 15.46 0.86
N ALA A 289 27.83 14.71 0.48
CA ALA A 289 26.58 15.28 0.00
C ALA A 289 25.79 15.91 1.16
N LEU A 290 25.79 15.28 2.34
CA LEU A 290 25.19 15.83 3.57
C LEU A 290 25.86 17.12 4.04
N GLY A 291 27.19 17.20 3.99
CA GLY A 291 27.92 18.41 4.40
C GLY A 291 27.65 19.63 3.52
N ARG A 292 27.00 19.46 2.36
CA ARG A 292 26.56 20.57 1.51
C ARG A 292 25.14 21.04 1.83
N LEU A 293 24.42 20.34 2.71
CA LEU A 293 23.05 20.72 3.07
C LEU A 293 23.06 21.96 3.97
N ARG A 294 22.16 22.87 3.66
CA ARG A 294 21.95 24.12 4.39
C ARG A 294 20.51 24.24 4.84
N ILE A 295 20.30 24.74 6.07
CA ILE A 295 18.95 24.92 6.66
C ILE A 295 18.17 25.96 5.86
N SER A 296 16.88 25.68 5.60
CA SER A 296 15.98 26.68 5.02
C SER A 296 14.52 26.43 5.40
N GLY A 297 13.59 27.22 4.86
CA GLY A 297 12.18 27.21 5.26
C GLY A 297 11.37 26.02 4.70
N LEU A 298 10.08 26.02 5.09
CA LEU A 298 8.90 25.20 4.72
C LEU A 298 9.09 23.73 4.22
N THR A 299 8.06 22.90 4.46
CA THR A 299 8.11 21.43 4.37
C THR A 299 7.22 20.83 3.26
N PRO A 300 7.68 20.71 2.00
CA PRO A 300 6.93 20.04 0.92
C PRO A 300 7.01 18.50 1.02
N LEU A 301 6.39 17.94 2.05
CA LEU A 301 6.47 16.51 2.39
C LEU A 301 5.91 15.58 1.30
N ALA A 302 4.83 16.02 0.63
CA ALA A 302 4.21 15.26 -0.45
C ALA A 302 5.13 15.18 -1.69
N GLU A 303 5.84 16.25 -2.02
CA GLU A 303 6.80 16.26 -3.13
C GLU A 303 8.02 15.37 -2.83
N ALA A 304 8.46 15.35 -1.58
CA ALA A 304 9.53 14.47 -1.13
C ALA A 304 9.19 12.97 -1.30
N LEU A 305 7.94 12.59 -1.00
CA LEU A 305 7.46 11.22 -1.24
C LEU A 305 7.38 10.90 -2.75
N LYS A 306 6.94 11.84 -3.59
CA LYS A 306 6.92 11.68 -5.06
C LYS A 306 8.35 11.46 -5.59
N LYS A 307 9.30 12.30 -5.19
CA LYS A 307 10.71 12.18 -5.59
C LYS A 307 11.32 10.86 -5.15
N SER A 308 10.99 10.40 -3.94
CA SER A 308 11.42 9.10 -3.43
C SER A 308 10.93 7.95 -4.30
N LEU A 309 9.68 8.01 -4.77
CA LEU A 309 9.14 6.99 -5.68
C LEU A 309 9.82 7.00 -7.04
N GLU A 310 10.18 8.17 -7.58
CA GLU A 310 10.98 8.26 -8.81
C GLU A 310 12.36 7.59 -8.64
N THR A 311 13.08 7.92 -7.55
CA THR A 311 14.38 7.32 -7.26
C THR A 311 14.27 5.80 -7.12
N ILE A 312 13.26 5.30 -6.40
CA ILE A 312 13.03 3.85 -6.25
C ILE A 312 12.68 3.20 -7.59
N ARG A 313 11.89 3.85 -8.45
CA ARG A 313 11.59 3.34 -9.80
C ARG A 313 12.86 3.20 -10.63
N ARG A 314 13.74 4.22 -10.63
CA ARG A 314 15.04 4.16 -11.32
C ARG A 314 15.92 3.03 -10.82
N GLU A 315 15.96 2.82 -9.50
CA GLU A 315 16.72 1.71 -8.92
C GLU A 315 16.13 0.34 -9.26
N ARG A 316 14.80 0.19 -9.27
CA ARG A 316 14.13 -1.05 -9.70
C ARG A 316 14.36 -1.37 -11.18
N MET A 317 14.47 -0.35 -12.03
CA MET A 317 14.84 -0.51 -13.44
C MET A 317 16.28 -1.02 -13.60
N ARG A 318 17.21 -0.56 -12.74
CA ARG A 318 18.60 -1.03 -12.74
C ARG A 318 18.73 -2.45 -12.18
N ASN A 319 18.01 -2.76 -11.11
CA ASN A 319 17.98 -4.08 -10.51
C ASN A 319 16.59 -4.35 -9.92
N ASN A 320 15.90 -5.35 -10.47
CA ASN A 320 14.55 -5.69 -10.03
C ASN A 320 14.53 -6.45 -8.68
N ASP A 321 15.67 -7.00 -8.25
CA ASP A 321 15.83 -7.76 -7.01
C ASP A 321 16.33 -6.86 -5.87
N ILE A 322 15.70 -5.69 -5.70
CA ILE A 322 15.95 -4.78 -4.57
C ILE A 322 14.73 -4.71 -3.64
N GLU A 323 15.00 -4.59 -2.35
CA GLU A 323 13.95 -4.29 -1.37
C GLU A 323 14.08 -2.80 -0.97
N PRO A 324 13.15 -1.92 -1.39
CA PRO A 324 13.22 -0.51 -1.05
C PRO A 324 12.66 -0.25 0.36
N LEU A 325 13.44 0.44 1.18
CA LEU A 325 13.05 0.97 2.48
C LEU A 325 13.14 2.50 2.43
N LEU A 326 12.00 3.14 2.55
CA LEU A 326 11.87 4.59 2.65
C LEU A 326 11.81 4.99 4.12
N ILE A 327 12.78 5.79 4.57
CA ILE A 327 12.83 6.30 5.93
C ILE A 327 12.67 7.81 5.84
N LEU A 328 11.55 8.32 6.34
CA LEU A 328 11.22 9.73 6.34
C LEU A 328 11.48 10.29 7.74
N VAL A 329 12.38 11.28 7.84
CA VAL A 329 12.78 11.91 9.10
C VAL A 329 12.38 13.38 9.06
N SER A 330 11.44 13.77 9.92
CA SER A 330 10.83 15.10 9.95
C SER A 330 10.14 15.31 11.31
N ASP A 331 9.76 16.54 11.63
CA ASP A 331 8.78 16.85 12.69
C ASP A 331 7.32 16.57 12.26
N PHE A 332 7.11 16.31 10.95
CA PHE A 332 5.83 16.02 10.32
C PHE A 332 4.77 17.10 10.52
N SER A 333 5.16 18.37 10.40
CA SER A 333 4.22 19.50 10.36
C SER A 333 3.97 19.94 8.90
N PRO A 334 2.96 19.40 8.19
CA PRO A 334 2.74 19.69 6.77
C PRO A 334 2.15 21.10 6.58
N ASN A 335 2.96 22.02 6.07
CA ASN A 335 2.56 23.42 5.89
C ASN A 335 2.33 23.84 4.42
N ILE A 336 2.55 22.95 3.43
CA ILE A 336 2.48 23.32 1.99
C ILE A 336 1.74 22.27 1.15
N PRO A 337 0.80 22.69 0.27
CA PRO A 337 0.15 21.79 -0.70
C PRO A 337 1.08 21.44 -1.87
N LEU A 338 0.77 20.38 -2.62
CA LEU A 338 1.46 20.05 -3.87
C LEU A 338 1.18 21.14 -4.91
N ALA A 339 2.19 21.49 -5.71
CA ALA A 339 2.06 22.49 -6.79
C ALA A 339 0.89 22.20 -7.75
N GLN A 340 0.61 20.92 -8.04
CA GLN A 340 -0.52 20.50 -8.89
C GLN A 340 -1.89 20.76 -8.27
N SER A 341 -1.97 20.92 -6.94
CA SER A 341 -3.20 21.14 -6.19
C SER A 341 -3.59 22.62 -6.09
N VAL A 342 -2.78 23.54 -6.62
CA VAL A 342 -3.00 25.01 -6.54
C VAL A 342 -3.64 25.59 -7.83
N GLY A 343 -4.00 24.75 -8.80
CA GLY A 343 -4.60 25.19 -10.07
C GLY A 343 -6.06 25.67 -9.95
N PRO A 344 -6.58 26.45 -10.93
CA PRO A 344 -7.99 26.87 -10.96
C PRO A 344 -8.93 25.67 -10.89
N GLY A 345 -9.90 25.68 -9.98
CA GLY A 345 -10.83 24.57 -9.72
C GLY A 345 -10.33 23.52 -8.70
N HIS A 346 -9.11 23.66 -8.16
CA HIS A 346 -8.53 22.80 -7.13
C HIS A 346 -8.46 23.47 -5.75
N GLU A 347 -9.26 24.51 -5.51
CA GLU A 347 -9.26 25.37 -4.30
C GLU A 347 -9.58 24.64 -2.99
N ARG A 348 -9.92 23.34 -3.02
CA ARG A 348 -10.31 22.55 -1.84
C ARG A 348 -9.22 21.63 -1.29
N PHE A 349 -8.10 21.44 -1.99
CA PHE A 349 -7.10 20.47 -1.56
C PHE A 349 -6.17 21.03 -0.50
N THR A 350 -6.16 20.40 0.68
CA THR A 350 -5.28 20.76 1.79
C THR A 350 -3.91 20.05 1.67
N PRO A 351 -2.82 20.64 2.18
CA PRO A 351 -1.49 19.99 2.29
C PRO A 351 -1.54 18.56 2.84
N VAL A 352 -2.45 18.34 3.78
CA VAL A 352 -2.63 17.07 4.48
C VAL A 352 -3.29 16.02 3.59
N GLN A 353 -4.23 16.41 2.72
CA GLN A 353 -4.85 15.49 1.76
C GLN A 353 -3.87 15.05 0.68
N ASP A 354 -3.05 15.97 0.17
CA ASP A 354 -1.99 15.67 -0.79
C ASP A 354 -0.98 14.66 -0.22
N LEU A 355 -0.60 14.87 1.03
CA LEU A 355 0.26 13.96 1.76
C LEU A 355 -0.34 12.54 1.86
N VAL A 356 -1.62 12.43 2.22
CA VAL A 356 -2.33 11.14 2.28
C VAL A 356 -2.38 10.47 0.90
N ARG A 357 -2.64 11.25 -0.16
CA ARG A 357 -2.68 10.74 -1.54
C ARG A 357 -1.31 10.17 -1.95
N THR A 358 -0.24 10.93 -1.75
CA THR A 358 1.10 10.48 -2.12
C THR A 358 1.57 9.30 -1.27
N ALA A 359 1.25 9.29 0.03
CA ALA A 359 1.52 8.13 0.89
C ALA A 359 0.78 6.87 0.39
N ARG A 360 -0.48 6.99 -0.07
CA ARG A 360 -1.20 5.86 -0.70
C ARG A 360 -0.52 5.38 -1.99
N LEU A 361 0.12 6.26 -2.77
CA LEU A 361 0.94 5.86 -3.92
C LEU A 361 2.16 5.04 -3.49
N VAL A 362 2.82 5.40 -2.38
CA VAL A 362 3.91 4.61 -1.79
C VAL A 362 3.44 3.20 -1.44
N ARG A 363 2.26 3.09 -0.82
CA ARG A 363 1.62 1.80 -0.53
C ARG A 363 1.36 0.98 -1.79
N LYS A 364 0.79 1.61 -2.82
CA LYS A 364 0.50 0.97 -4.13
C LYS A 364 1.79 0.49 -4.81
N ALA A 365 2.88 1.24 -4.68
CA ALA A 365 4.21 0.89 -5.18
C ALA A 365 4.90 -0.22 -4.36
N LYS A 366 4.27 -0.72 -3.28
CA LYS A 366 4.81 -1.74 -2.37
C LYS A 366 6.19 -1.34 -1.81
N VAL A 367 6.32 -0.08 -1.42
CA VAL A 367 7.52 0.44 -0.78
C VAL A 367 7.28 0.46 0.72
N ARG A 368 8.25 -0.01 1.50
CA ARG A 368 8.19 0.05 2.96
C ARG A 368 8.49 1.47 3.40
N LEU A 369 7.61 2.07 4.20
CA LEU A 369 7.79 3.40 4.75
C LEU A 369 7.93 3.33 6.28
N ALA A 370 8.96 3.97 6.81
CA ALA A 370 9.13 4.28 8.23
C ALA A 370 9.10 5.79 8.41
N ALA A 371 8.12 6.29 9.18
CA ALA A 371 8.06 7.70 9.56
C ALA A 371 8.76 7.88 10.91
N VAL A 372 9.83 8.66 10.96
CA VAL A 372 10.65 8.88 12.16
C VAL A 372 10.49 10.32 12.62
N ASN A 373 9.68 10.49 13.65
CA ASN A 373 9.44 11.79 14.27
C ASN A 373 10.60 12.15 15.21
N VAL A 374 11.13 13.35 15.06
CA VAL A 374 12.23 13.88 15.89
C VAL A 374 11.75 14.77 17.04
N ASP A 375 10.48 15.14 17.05
CA ASP A 375 9.90 16.01 18.07
C ASP A 375 9.94 15.35 19.46
N PRO A 376 10.67 15.92 20.44
CA PRO A 376 10.77 15.36 21.78
C PRO A 376 9.44 15.35 22.55
N GLU A 377 8.51 16.26 22.22
CA GLU A 377 7.21 16.35 22.91
C GLU A 377 6.35 15.11 22.68
N GLN A 378 6.54 14.45 21.54
CA GLN A 378 5.80 13.26 21.13
C GLN A 378 6.05 12.06 22.04
N SER A 379 7.11 12.08 22.85
CA SER A 379 7.38 11.09 23.89
C SER A 379 6.34 11.06 25.02
N LYS A 380 5.49 12.09 25.14
CA LYS A 380 4.37 12.14 26.11
C LYS A 380 3.30 11.08 25.79
N TRP A 381 3.04 10.79 24.52
CA TRP A 381 2.01 9.82 24.09
C TRP A 381 2.31 8.37 24.51
N PRO A 382 3.50 7.80 24.22
CA PRO A 382 3.88 6.48 24.71
C PRO A 382 3.80 6.36 26.23
N ARG A 383 4.21 7.41 26.95
CA ARG A 383 4.20 7.44 28.43
C ARG A 383 2.78 7.44 28.99
N PHE A 384 1.89 8.25 28.39
CA PHE A 384 0.50 8.36 28.81
C PHE A 384 -0.27 7.06 28.56
N LEU A 385 -0.17 6.50 27.35
CA LEU A 385 -0.93 5.30 26.96
C LEU A 385 -0.22 3.99 27.31
N LYS A 386 1.04 4.03 27.79
CA LYS A 386 1.88 2.86 28.10
C LYS A 386 1.98 1.88 26.92
N ARG A 387 2.10 2.42 25.70
CA ARG A 387 2.18 1.66 24.44
C ARG A 387 3.34 2.18 23.58
N PRO A 388 3.89 1.37 22.65
CA PRO A 388 4.83 1.85 21.64
C PRO A 388 4.25 3.03 20.85
N TYR A 389 5.10 3.95 20.39
CA TYR A 389 4.67 5.21 19.77
C TYR A 389 3.58 5.06 18.71
N HIS A 390 3.77 4.18 17.71
CA HIS A 390 2.75 3.96 16.68
C HIS A 390 1.40 3.49 17.25
N GLU A 391 1.42 2.56 18.20
CA GLU A 391 0.21 1.99 18.81
C GLU A 391 -0.48 3.00 19.73
N ALA A 392 0.30 3.85 20.42
CA ALA A 392 -0.23 4.94 21.21
C ALA A 392 -1.01 5.94 20.34
N LEU A 393 -0.43 6.35 19.19
CA LEU A 393 -1.12 7.28 18.28
C LEU A 393 -2.33 6.62 17.59
N GLU A 394 -2.23 5.34 17.22
CA GLU A 394 -3.37 4.58 16.68
C GLU A 394 -4.53 4.53 17.66
N LEU A 395 -4.24 4.21 18.92
CA LEU A 395 -5.23 4.16 19.98
C LEU A 395 -5.86 5.54 20.22
N ALA A 396 -5.05 6.59 20.33
CA ALA A 396 -5.55 7.96 20.50
C ALA A 396 -6.48 8.38 19.35
N ALA A 397 -6.10 8.06 18.11
CA ALA A 397 -6.93 8.32 16.93
C ALA A 397 -8.25 7.53 16.98
N MET A 398 -8.23 6.25 17.40
CA MET A 398 -9.42 5.42 17.52
C MET A 398 -10.37 5.88 18.63
N LEU A 399 -9.85 6.30 19.78
CA LEU A 399 -10.67 6.86 20.86
C LEU A 399 -11.39 8.13 20.40
N ARG A 400 -10.66 9.00 19.69
CA ARG A 400 -11.25 10.23 19.14
C ARG A 400 -12.26 9.92 18.03
N MET A 401 -11.98 8.92 17.20
CA MET A 401 -12.90 8.43 16.16
C MET A 401 -14.23 7.98 16.77
N LYS A 402 -14.19 7.20 17.86
CA LYS A 402 -15.38 6.76 18.61
C LYS A 402 -16.15 7.95 19.19
N LYS A 403 -15.44 8.92 19.77
CA LYS A 403 -16.04 10.14 20.35
C LYS A 403 -16.75 11.01 19.29
N GLU A 404 -16.15 11.14 18.11
CA GLU A 404 -16.62 11.99 17.01
C GLU A 404 -17.62 11.28 16.07
N GLY A 405 -17.85 9.97 16.26
CA GLY A 405 -18.74 9.18 15.41
C GLY A 405 -18.22 8.92 13.99
N LEU A 406 -16.89 8.91 13.80
CA LEU A 406 -16.25 8.71 12.49
C LEU A 406 -15.93 7.23 12.23
N HIS A 407 -15.62 6.89 10.98
CA HIS A 407 -15.36 5.50 10.55
C HIS A 407 -13.89 5.21 10.20
N ASP A 408 -13.07 6.23 9.91
CA ASP A 408 -11.64 6.09 9.64
C ASP A 408 -10.80 6.95 10.62
N PRO A 409 -9.74 6.40 11.23
CA PRO A 409 -8.77 7.18 11.99
C PRO A 409 -8.13 8.32 11.18
N ILE A 410 -7.95 8.15 9.86
CA ILE A 410 -7.40 9.20 8.98
C ILE A 410 -8.36 10.39 8.89
N GLU A 411 -9.66 10.14 8.73
CA GLU A 411 -10.69 11.19 8.72
C GLU A 411 -10.75 11.93 10.05
N THR A 412 -10.60 11.18 11.15
CA THR A 412 -10.55 11.74 12.50
C THR A 412 -9.40 12.73 12.66
N ILE A 413 -8.21 12.38 12.16
CA ILE A 413 -7.04 13.26 12.20
C ILE A 413 -7.27 14.50 11.35
N LEU A 414 -7.93 14.38 10.20
CA LEU A 414 -8.20 15.52 9.32
C LEU A 414 -9.25 16.47 9.87
N LYS A 415 -10.25 15.95 10.59
CA LYS A 415 -11.32 16.74 11.21
C LYS A 415 -10.82 17.51 12.44
N VAL A 416 -9.91 16.92 13.23
CA VAL A 416 -9.42 17.50 14.50
C VAL A 416 -8.13 18.26 14.28
N GLU A 417 -8.15 19.59 14.48
CA GLU A 417 -6.98 20.45 14.22
C GLU A 417 -5.75 20.10 15.04
N GLU A 418 -5.91 19.78 16.32
CA GLU A 418 -4.80 19.41 17.20
C GLU A 418 -4.10 18.13 16.71
N PHE A 419 -4.87 17.20 16.12
CA PHE A 419 -4.33 15.95 15.58
C PHE A 419 -3.65 16.19 14.23
N ARG A 420 -4.11 17.13 13.41
CA ARG A 420 -3.40 17.53 12.18
C ARG A 420 -1.97 17.98 12.46
N LYS A 421 -1.76 18.72 13.56
CA LYS A 421 -0.44 19.23 13.97
C LYS A 421 0.45 18.16 14.61
N THR A 422 -0.13 17.25 15.39
CA THR A 422 0.64 16.31 16.22
C THR A 422 0.80 14.92 15.63
N PHE A 423 -0.15 14.44 14.80
CA PHE A 423 -0.18 13.06 14.30
C PHE A 423 0.31 12.92 12.86
N GLY A 424 1.03 13.91 12.32
CA GLY A 424 1.55 13.88 10.94
C GLY A 424 2.38 12.62 10.63
N ALA A 425 3.27 12.21 11.55
CA ALA A 425 4.07 10.99 11.38
C ALA A 425 3.21 9.73 11.29
N TYR A 426 2.20 9.62 12.15
CA TYR A 426 1.25 8.51 12.14
C TYR A 426 0.39 8.52 10.88
N LEU A 427 -0.09 9.69 10.44
CA LEU A 427 -0.89 9.85 9.25
C LEU A 427 -0.16 9.33 8.00
N VAL A 428 1.09 9.76 7.79
CA VAL A 428 1.92 9.31 6.65
C VAL A 428 2.17 7.81 6.72
N ALA A 429 2.59 7.32 7.88
CA ALA A 429 2.83 5.91 8.10
C ALA A 429 1.58 5.06 7.81
N LYS A 430 0.43 5.44 8.37
CA LYS A 430 -0.84 4.70 8.21
C LYS A 430 -1.29 4.69 6.75
N ALA A 431 -1.25 5.84 6.07
CA ALA A 431 -1.63 5.95 4.66
C ALA A 431 -0.70 5.14 3.73
N ALA A 432 0.61 5.11 4.03
CA ALA A 432 1.60 4.32 3.29
C ALA A 432 1.60 2.82 3.63
N GLY A 433 0.89 2.40 4.69
CA GLY A 433 0.95 1.02 5.20
C GLY A 433 2.25 0.70 5.94
N GLY A 434 2.91 1.72 6.46
CA GLY A 434 4.12 1.68 7.28
C GLY A 434 3.84 1.92 8.77
N ARG A 435 4.90 2.27 9.52
CA ARG A 435 4.82 2.59 10.96
C ARG A 435 5.55 3.89 11.30
N ALA A 436 5.10 4.50 12.39
CA ALA A 436 5.67 5.72 12.94
C ALA A 436 6.54 5.39 14.15
N TYR A 437 7.63 6.14 14.30
CA TYR A 437 8.64 5.92 15.34
C TYR A 437 9.11 7.25 15.90
N LEU A 438 9.58 7.22 17.15
CA LEU A 438 10.38 8.30 17.69
C LEU A 438 11.85 8.05 17.38
N SER A 439 12.57 9.09 16.99
CA SER A 439 14.02 9.04 16.78
C SER A 439 14.75 8.46 17.99
N ARG A 440 14.41 8.95 19.19
CA ARG A 440 15.00 8.53 20.46
C ARG A 440 14.77 7.05 20.77
N ASP A 441 13.58 6.54 20.50
CA ASP A 441 13.26 5.12 20.71
C ASP A 441 14.12 4.26 19.76
N LEU A 442 14.21 4.66 18.48
CA LEU A 442 15.04 3.97 17.50
C LEU A 442 16.53 4.02 17.81
N LEU A 443 17.03 5.09 18.45
CA LEU A 443 18.43 5.22 18.87
C LEU A 443 18.76 4.34 20.09
N ASN A 444 17.77 3.91 20.86
CA ASN A 444 17.95 2.99 21.99
C ASN A 444 17.93 1.50 21.57
N GLU A 445 17.34 1.17 20.42
CA GLU A 445 17.20 -0.21 19.94
C GLU A 445 18.54 -0.90 19.65
N THR A 446 18.62 -2.23 19.61
CA THR A 446 19.92 -2.90 19.29
C THR A 446 20.30 -2.82 17.80
N SER A 447 19.29 -2.74 16.92
CA SER A 447 19.46 -2.53 15.47
C SER A 447 18.26 -1.76 14.93
N ILE A 448 18.51 -0.57 14.36
CA ILE A 448 17.49 0.24 13.70
C ILE A 448 16.88 -0.55 12.55
N LEU A 449 17.69 -1.10 11.65
CA LEU A 449 17.17 -1.71 10.43
C LEU A 449 16.33 -2.95 10.75
N ASN A 450 16.72 -3.74 11.75
CA ASN A 450 15.91 -4.87 12.16
C ASN A 450 14.56 -4.41 12.73
N THR A 451 14.53 -3.36 13.56
CA THR A 451 13.28 -2.80 14.10
C THR A 451 12.38 -2.23 13.00
N LEU A 452 12.94 -1.52 12.02
CA LEU A 452 12.17 -0.99 10.88
C LEU A 452 11.64 -2.08 9.95
N LEU A 453 12.40 -3.17 9.75
CA LEU A 453 12.02 -4.26 8.86
C LEU A 453 11.05 -5.25 9.52
N SER A 454 11.22 -5.52 10.81
CA SER A 454 10.41 -6.48 11.58
C SER A 454 9.00 -5.96 11.86
N SER A 455 8.84 -4.67 12.12
CA SER A 455 7.56 -4.07 12.50
C SER A 455 6.45 -4.19 11.46
N SER A 456 6.82 -4.38 10.19
CA SER A 456 5.89 -4.71 9.11
C SER A 456 5.05 -5.95 9.41
N LEU A 457 5.53 -6.86 10.28
CA LEU A 457 4.87 -8.12 10.66
C LEU A 457 3.59 -7.96 11.47
N SER A 458 3.48 -6.91 12.28
CA SER A 458 2.39 -6.81 13.23
C SER A 458 1.18 -6.13 12.58
N LYS A 459 0.25 -6.98 12.09
CA LYS A 459 -1.16 -6.63 11.90
C LYS A 459 -1.87 -6.56 13.26
N SER A 460 -1.29 -5.92 14.28
CA SER A 460 -2.06 -5.55 15.47
C SER A 460 -3.01 -4.43 15.05
N ARG A 461 -4.06 -4.77 14.31
CA ARG A 461 -5.26 -3.94 14.29
C ARG A 461 -5.76 -3.98 15.72
N LEU A 462 -5.61 -2.88 16.44
CA LEU A 462 -6.30 -2.68 17.71
C LEU A 462 -7.76 -3.10 17.51
N GLN A 463 -8.18 -4.11 18.26
CA GLN A 463 -9.54 -4.61 18.20
C GLN A 463 -10.43 -3.77 19.10
N GLU A 464 -11.74 -3.84 18.90
CA GLU A 464 -12.70 -3.14 19.75
C GLU A 464 -12.58 -3.54 21.23
N GLN A 465 -12.07 -4.75 21.51
CA GLN A 465 -11.76 -5.22 22.86
C GLN A 465 -10.61 -4.44 23.52
N ASP A 466 -9.63 -3.98 22.74
CA ASP A 466 -8.52 -3.17 23.24
C ASP A 466 -8.99 -1.76 23.68
N LEU A 467 -10.09 -1.27 23.10
CA LEU A 467 -10.70 0.02 23.50
C LEU A 467 -11.33 -0.05 24.89
N ARG A 468 -11.87 -1.22 25.30
CA ARG A 468 -12.51 -1.39 26.63
C ARG A 468 -11.51 -1.28 27.77
N HIS A 469 -10.29 -1.80 27.57
CA HIS A 469 -9.20 -1.63 28.54
C HIS A 469 -8.76 -0.17 28.69
N VAL A 470 -9.10 0.69 27.72
CA VAL A 470 -8.62 2.06 27.63
C VAL A 470 -9.63 3.09 28.15
N GLU A 471 -10.92 2.77 28.17
CA GLU A 471 -11.92 3.54 28.91
C GLU A 471 -11.54 3.69 30.40
N ALA A 472 -10.76 2.75 30.95
CA ALA A 472 -10.20 2.85 32.30
C ALA A 472 -9.12 3.94 32.48
N TYR A 473 -8.51 4.41 31.38
CA TYR A 473 -7.48 5.47 31.39
C TYR A 473 -8.03 6.86 31.07
N LEU A 474 -9.29 6.97 30.62
CA LEU A 474 -9.93 8.25 30.38
C LEU A 474 -10.57 8.75 31.69
N PRO A 475 -10.38 10.03 32.06
CA PRO A 475 -11.12 10.60 33.18
C PRO A 475 -12.63 10.54 32.87
N LYS A 476 -13.42 10.13 33.87
CA LYS A 476 -14.89 9.99 33.78
C LYS A 476 -15.57 11.32 33.49
#